data_AF-A0A519D1Y4-F1
#
_entry.id   AF-A0A519D1Y4-F1
#
_cell.length_a   1.000
_cell.length_b   1.000
_cell.length_c   1.000
_cell.angle_alpha   90.00
_cell.angle_beta   90.00
_cell.angle_gamma   90.00
#
_symmetry.space_group_name_H-M   'P 1'
#
loop_
_entity.id
_entity.type
_entity.pdbx_description
1 polymer ?
#
loop_
_entity_poly.entity_id
_entity_poly.type
_entity_poly.pdbx_seq_one_letter_code
_entity_poly.pdbx_strand_id
1 'polypeptide(L)'
;TCPEWPQCPNGMMPSAEYFVEWTHRLVAATVGVLVISTMVASIIHKNSDLKIKITSSLATGLVITQITLGALVIDLKLHAVLVSIHLGIGIFLFSMVLLTTLFAFRIAKMPLKAKI
;
A
#
# COMPACT_ATOMS: atom_id res chain seq x y z
N THR A 1 -20.92 -8.18 -1.93
CA THR A 1 -19.65 -8.62 -1.33
C THR A 1 -19.16 -9.89 -1.98
N CYS A 2 -18.02 -9.80 -2.66
CA CYS A 2 -17.33 -10.94 -3.25
C CYS A 2 -16.85 -11.94 -2.16
N PRO A 3 -17.32 -13.20 -2.17
CA PRO A 3 -17.11 -14.14 -1.07
C PRO A 3 -15.75 -14.85 -1.10
N GLU A 4 -15.09 -14.91 -2.25
CA GLU A 4 -13.82 -15.61 -2.44
C GLU A 4 -12.65 -14.62 -2.45
N TRP A 5 -11.45 -15.12 -2.16
CA TRP A 5 -10.18 -14.40 -2.28
C TRP A 5 -9.12 -15.33 -2.84
N PRO A 6 -8.21 -14.88 -3.74
CA PRO A 6 -8.02 -13.50 -4.21
C PRO A 6 -8.96 -13.06 -5.32
N GLN A 7 -9.54 -14.00 -6.06
CA GLN A 7 -10.45 -13.72 -7.16
C GLN A 7 -11.91 -13.71 -6.68
N CYS A 8 -12.79 -13.10 -7.49
CA CYS A 8 -14.23 -13.19 -7.31
C CYS A 8 -14.81 -14.28 -8.20
N PRO A 9 -16.03 -14.75 -7.93
CA PRO A 9 -16.70 -15.72 -8.80
C PRO A 9 -16.68 -15.24 -10.27
N ASN A 10 -16.47 -16.17 -11.20
CA ASN A 10 -16.24 -15.93 -12.64
C ASN A 10 -14.86 -15.34 -13.03
N GLY A 11 -13.89 -15.26 -12.10
CA GLY A 11 -12.48 -15.06 -12.42
C GLY A 11 -12.07 -13.61 -12.71
N MET A 12 -11.30 -13.39 -13.78
CA MET A 12 -10.69 -12.08 -14.09
C MET A 12 -11.67 -11.01 -14.60
N MET A 13 -12.85 -11.41 -15.09
CA MET A 13 -13.88 -10.48 -15.56
C MET A 13 -15.09 -10.58 -14.62
N PRO A 14 -15.18 -9.71 -13.59
CA PRO A 14 -16.26 -9.80 -12.60
C PRO A 14 -17.61 -9.45 -13.23
N SER A 15 -18.67 -10.07 -12.72
CA SER A 15 -20.04 -9.57 -12.97
C SER A 15 -20.19 -8.17 -12.37
N ALA A 16 -21.19 -7.41 -12.85
CA ALA A 16 -21.47 -6.08 -12.34
C ALA A 16 -21.70 -6.04 -10.81
N GLU A 17 -22.17 -7.14 -10.22
CA GLU A 17 -22.40 -7.30 -8.78
C GLU A 17 -21.12 -7.20 -7.93
N TYR A 18 -19.96 -7.64 -8.46
CA TYR A 18 -18.68 -7.67 -7.74
C TYR A 18 -17.66 -6.65 -8.26
N PHE A 19 -18.10 -5.74 -9.11
CA PHE A 19 -17.21 -4.81 -9.81
C PHE A 19 -16.43 -3.91 -8.85
N VAL A 20 -17.05 -3.45 -7.76
CA VAL A 20 -16.44 -2.56 -6.77
C VAL A 20 -15.37 -3.29 -5.98
N GLU A 21 -15.67 -4.48 -5.46
CA GLU A 21 -14.74 -5.28 -4.66
C GLU A 21 -13.56 -5.75 -5.51
N TRP A 22 -13.81 -6.16 -6.76
CA TRP A 22 -12.76 -6.52 -7.70
C TRP A 22 -11.86 -5.34 -8.02
N THR A 23 -12.43 -4.16 -8.31
CA THR A 23 -11.67 -2.93 -8.60
C THR A 23 -10.83 -2.51 -7.39
N HIS A 24 -11.40 -2.58 -6.18
CA HIS A 24 -10.68 -2.32 -4.94
C HIS A 24 -9.46 -3.24 -4.79
N ARG A 25 -9.62 -4.55 -5.04
CA ARG A 25 -8.51 -5.53 -4.98
C ARG A 25 -7.45 -5.30 -6.05
N LEU A 26 -7.87 -4.94 -7.27
CA LEU A 26 -6.94 -4.61 -8.35
C LEU A 26 -6.09 -3.38 -7.99
N VAL A 27 -6.73 -2.33 -7.48
CA VAL A 27 -6.04 -1.12 -7.01
C VAL A 27 -5.12 -1.46 -5.84
N ALA A 28 -5.58 -2.24 -4.87
CA ALA A 28 -4.77 -2.67 -3.72
C ALA A 28 -3.52 -3.46 -4.16
N ALA A 29 -3.66 -4.39 -5.11
CA ALA A 29 -2.54 -5.14 -5.67
C ALA A 29 -1.53 -4.20 -6.37
N THR A 30 -2.03 -3.27 -7.19
CA THR A 30 -1.20 -2.27 -7.88
C THR A 30 -0.44 -1.39 -6.89
N VAL A 31 -1.13 -0.89 -5.86
CA VAL A 31 -0.51 -0.11 -4.78
C VAL A 31 0.52 -0.93 -4.03
N GLY A 32 0.24 -2.20 -3.71
CA GLY A 32 1.20 -3.10 -3.06
C GLY A 32 2.50 -3.22 -3.86
N VAL A 33 2.41 -3.44 -5.17
CA VAL A 33 3.58 -3.50 -6.06
C VAL A 33 4.35 -2.18 -6.06
N LEU A 34 3.66 -1.05 -6.17
CA LEU A 34 4.30 0.28 -6.18
C LEU A 34 5.01 0.60 -4.86
N VAL A 35 4.39 0.27 -3.71
CA VAL A 35 4.98 0.49 -2.38
C VAL A 35 6.24 -0.35 -2.20
N ILE A 36 6.18 -1.65 -2.53
CA ILE A 36 7.33 -2.56 -2.44
C ILE A 36 8.44 -2.08 -3.38
N SER A 37 8.11 -1.71 -4.62
CA SER A 37 9.08 -1.19 -5.59
C SER A 37 9.76 0.09 -5.11
N THR A 38 8.99 0.98 -4.47
CA THR A 38 9.51 2.23 -3.88
C THR A 38 10.48 1.94 -2.74
N MET A 39 10.16 0.99 -1.86
CA MET A 39 11.07 0.54 -0.81
C MET A 39 12.36 -0.02 -1.40
N VAL A 40 12.26 -0.97 -2.35
CA VAL A 40 13.41 -1.58 -3.02
C VAL A 40 14.30 -0.51 -3.66
N ALA A 41 13.71 0.43 -4.41
CA ALA A 41 14.43 1.55 -5.00
C ALA A 41 15.14 2.42 -3.96
N SER A 42 14.48 2.74 -2.84
CA SER A 42 15.07 3.54 -1.77
C SER A 42 16.24 2.84 -1.06
N ILE A 43 16.22 1.51 -0.95
CA ILE A 43 17.28 0.73 -0.31
C ILE A 43 18.48 0.57 -1.25
N ILE A 44 18.23 0.26 -2.54
CA ILE A 44 19.29 0.09 -3.55
C ILE A 44 20.02 1.42 -3.79
N HIS A 45 19.30 2.54 -3.77
CA HIS A 45 19.91 3.84 -3.96
C HIS A 45 20.70 4.28 -2.71
N LYS A 46 22.03 4.14 -2.76
CA LYS A 46 22.93 4.42 -1.61
C LYS A 46 22.72 5.80 -0.99
N ASN A 47 22.46 6.82 -1.81
CA ASN A 47 22.28 8.21 -1.38
C ASN A 47 20.85 8.56 -0.95
N SER A 48 19.92 7.59 -0.90
CA SER A 48 18.58 7.86 -0.41
C SER A 48 18.63 8.23 1.07
N ASP A 49 17.94 9.31 1.43
CA ASP A 49 17.82 9.78 2.81
C ASP A 49 17.23 8.69 3.72
N LEU A 50 17.71 8.64 4.96
CA LEU A 50 17.30 7.65 5.95
C LEU A 50 15.78 7.71 6.22
N LYS A 51 15.16 8.90 6.20
CA LYS A 51 13.72 9.08 6.39
C LYS A 51 12.93 8.37 5.30
N ILE A 52 13.35 8.50 4.04
CA ILE A 52 12.70 7.79 2.91
C ILE A 52 12.80 6.27 3.11
N LYS A 53 13.98 5.76 3.47
CA LYS A 53 14.18 4.33 3.72
C LYS A 53 13.28 3.81 4.84
N ILE A 54 13.16 4.56 5.94
CA ILE A 54 12.31 4.19 7.08
C ILE A 54 10.83 4.24 6.68
N THR A 55 10.36 5.34 6.10
CA THR A 55 8.93 5.49 5.76
C THR A 55 8.49 4.53 4.66
N SER A 56 9.34 4.24 3.67
CA SER A 56 9.05 3.27 2.61
C SER A 56 9.04 1.82 3.13
N SER A 57 9.95 1.49 4.04
CA SER A 57 10.00 0.15 4.67
C SER A 57 8.78 -0.07 5.58
N LEU A 58 8.41 0.94 6.38
CA LEU A 58 7.23 0.87 7.23
C LEU A 58 5.95 0.79 6.38
N ALA A 59 5.84 1.58 5.30
CA ALA A 59 4.73 1.47 4.36
C ALA A 59 4.63 0.04 3.76
N THR A 60 5.77 -0.60 3.47
CA THR A 60 5.78 -1.99 2.98
C THR A 60 5.25 -2.98 4.02
N GLY A 61 5.66 -2.86 5.28
CA GLY A 61 5.10 -3.69 6.36
C GLY A 61 3.59 -3.47 6.55
N LEU A 62 3.14 -2.21 6.45
CA LEU A 62 1.73 -1.85 6.59
C LEU A 62 0.87 -2.36 5.42
N VAL A 63 1.36 -2.32 4.17
CA VAL A 63 0.59 -2.83 3.02
C VAL A 63 0.45 -4.35 3.06
N ILE A 64 1.49 -5.08 3.49
CA ILE A 64 1.42 -6.53 3.71
C ILE A 64 0.36 -6.82 4.79
N THR A 65 0.42 -6.11 5.92
CA THR A 65 -0.58 -6.21 6.99
C THR A 65 -1.99 -5.92 6.47
N GLN A 66 -2.16 -4.93 5.59
CA GLN A 66 -3.47 -4.61 5.00
C GLN A 66 -4.01 -5.71 4.11
N ILE A 67 -3.17 -6.33 3.30
CA ILE A 67 -3.58 -7.43 2.43
C ILE A 67 -4.05 -8.61 3.29
N THR A 68 -3.31 -8.94 4.36
CA THR A 68 -3.70 -10.01 5.30
C THR A 68 -5.00 -9.69 6.03
N LEU A 69 -5.14 -8.47 6.59
CA LEU A 69 -6.38 -8.07 7.26
C LEU A 69 -7.56 -8.03 6.30
N GLY A 70 -7.36 -7.61 5.05
CA GLY A 70 -8.40 -7.57 4.02
C GLY A 70 -8.95 -8.95 3.72
N ALA A 71 -8.09 -9.97 3.64
CA ALA A 71 -8.51 -11.37 3.51
C ALA A 71 -9.32 -11.83 4.74
N LEU A 72 -8.82 -11.55 5.95
CA LEU A 72 -9.51 -11.92 7.21
C LEU A 72 -10.88 -11.26 7.37
N VAL A 73 -11.05 -10.02 6.90
CA VAL A 73 -12.34 -9.32 6.93
C VAL A 73 -13.40 -10.05 6.08
N ILE A 74 -13.00 -10.69 4.98
CA ILE A 74 -13.89 -11.49 4.14
C ILE A 74 -14.27 -12.78 4.88
N ASP A 75 -13.28 -13.53 5.37
CA ASP A 75 -13.49 -14.82 6.07
C ASP A 75 -14.37 -14.66 7.33
N LEU A 76 -14.18 -13.55 8.05
CA LEU A 76 -14.91 -13.23 9.28
C LEU A 76 -16.16 -12.37 9.02
N LYS A 77 -16.68 -12.39 7.79
CA LYS A 77 -17.98 -11.82 7.41
C LYS A 77 -18.16 -10.36 7.85
N LEU A 78 -17.15 -9.53 7.59
CA LEU A 78 -17.15 -8.09 7.89
C LEU A 78 -17.32 -7.75 9.38
N HIS A 79 -16.69 -8.51 10.27
CA HIS A 79 -16.67 -8.18 11.69
C HIS A 79 -16.20 -6.73 11.93
N ALA A 80 -17.06 -5.90 12.55
CA ALA A 80 -16.91 -4.44 12.60
C ALA A 80 -15.57 -3.95 13.18
N VAL A 81 -15.03 -4.66 14.18
CA VAL A 81 -13.73 -4.35 14.77
C VAL A 81 -12.60 -4.53 13.76
N LEU A 82 -12.62 -5.59 12.96
CA LEU A 82 -11.58 -5.84 11.96
C LEU A 82 -11.66 -4.85 10.81
N VAL A 83 -12.87 -4.50 10.38
CA VAL A 83 -13.07 -3.44 9.36
C VAL A 83 -12.51 -2.11 9.85
N SER A 84 -12.74 -1.76 11.12
CA SER A 84 -12.20 -0.54 11.74
C SER A 84 -10.68 -0.55 11.83
N ILE A 85 -10.08 -1.68 12.25
CA ILE A 85 -8.63 -1.84 12.31
C ILE A 85 -8.03 -1.75 10.91
N HIS A 86 -8.61 -2.44 9.93
CA HIS A 86 -8.19 -2.41 8.53
C HIS A 86 -8.19 -0.97 7.99
N LEU A 87 -9.24 -0.20 8.25
CA LEU A 87 -9.29 1.22 7.90
C LEU A 87 -8.18 2.04 8.58
N GLY A 88 -7.99 1.85 9.89
CA GLY A 88 -6.95 2.55 10.66
C GLY A 88 -5.54 2.29 10.14
N ILE A 89 -5.20 1.03 9.86
CA ILE A 89 -3.92 0.64 9.25
C ILE A 89 -3.82 1.21 7.82
N GLY A 90 -4.91 1.25 7.07
CA GLY A 90 -4.97 1.89 5.75
C GLY A 90 -4.63 3.38 5.78
N ILE A 91 -5.15 4.12 6.76
CA ILE A 91 -4.82 5.55 6.95
C ILE A 91 -3.36 5.72 7.35
N PHE A 92 -2.83 4.83 8.20
CA PHE A 92 -1.43 4.87 8.58
C PHE A 92 -0.50 4.58 7.40
N LEU A 93 -0.84 3.58 6.57
CA LEU A 93 -0.16 3.29 5.31
C LEU A 93 -0.14 4.52 4.40
N PHE A 94 -1.30 5.14 4.17
CA PHE A 94 -1.41 6.37 3.38
C PHE A 94 -0.47 7.46 3.91
N SER A 95 -0.43 7.66 5.22
CA SER A 95 0.44 8.65 5.86
C SER A 95 1.92 8.37 5.62
N MET A 96 2.36 7.10 5.67
CA MET A 96 3.75 6.73 5.40
C MET A 96 4.14 6.91 3.94
N VAL A 97 3.25 6.58 3.00
CA VAL A 97 3.47 6.83 1.57
C VAL A 97 3.51 8.34 1.29
N LEU A 98 2.64 9.13 1.90
CA LEU A 98 2.65 10.59 1.79
C LEU A 98 3.97 11.19 2.31
N LEU A 99 4.43 10.78 3.49
CA LEU A 99 5.72 11.25 4.02
C LEU A 99 6.89 10.86 3.12
N THR A 100 6.92 9.62 2.62
CA THR A 100 7.93 9.15 1.66
C THR A 100 7.97 10.07 0.44
N THR A 101 6.79 10.39 -0.10
CA THR A 101 6.63 11.29 -1.25
C THR A 101 7.16 12.69 -0.93
N LEU A 102 6.73 13.28 0.19
CA LEU A 102 7.16 14.62 0.60
C LEU A 102 8.68 14.71 0.80
N PHE A 103 9.30 13.69 1.40
CA PHE A 103 10.76 13.66 1.55
C PHE A 103 11.47 13.53 0.21
N ALA A 104 10.99 12.68 -0.71
CA ALA A 104 11.56 12.54 -2.04
C ALA A 104 11.55 13.88 -2.81
N PHE A 105 10.42 14.60 -2.81
CA PHE A 105 10.31 15.88 -3.50
C PHE A 105 11.02 17.03 -2.77
N ARG A 106 11.21 16.96 -1.45
CA ARG A 106 12.07 17.92 -0.72
C ARG A 106 13.55 17.74 -1.04
N ILE A 107 14.02 16.50 -1.16
CA ILE A 107 15.41 16.22 -1.57
C ILE A 107 15.65 16.70 -3.00
N ALA A 108 14.71 16.47 -3.92
CA ALA A 108 14.84 16.95 -5.30
C ALA A 108 14.99 18.48 -5.40
N LYS A 109 14.48 19.23 -4.42
CA LYS A 109 14.62 20.70 -4.34
C LYS A 109 15.91 21.16 -3.66
N MET A 110 16.68 20.29 -2.99
CA MET A 110 18.03 20.67 -2.54
C MET A 110 18.90 20.77 -3.80
N PRO A 111 19.36 21.99 -4.18
CA PRO A 111 20.11 22.15 -5.41
C PRO A 111 21.40 21.34 -5.32
N LEU A 112 21.84 20.78 -6.45
CA LEU A 112 23.12 20.09 -6.71
C LEU A 112 24.38 20.94 -6.41
N LYS A 113 24.28 21.95 -5.54
CA LYS A 113 25.28 22.95 -5.21
C LYS A 113 25.93 22.63 -3.86
N ALA A 114 26.46 21.42 -3.74
CA ALA A 114 27.31 21.03 -2.62
C ALA A 114 28.26 19.90 -3.05
N LYS A 115 29.00 20.13 -4.12
CA LYS A 115 30.30 19.48 -4.31
C LYS A 115 31.25 20.57 -4.77
N ILE A 116 32.09 20.99 -3.83
CA ILE A 116 33.18 21.96 -3.99
C ILE A 116 34.10 21.47 -5.10
#